data_AF-X6P8I6-F1
#
_entry.id   AF-X6P8I6-F1
#
_cell.length_a   1.000
_cell.length_b   1.000
_cell.length_c   1.000
_cell.angle_alpha   90.00
_cell.angle_beta   90.00
_cell.angle_gamma   90.00
#
_symmetry.space_group_name_H-M   'P 1'
#
loop_
_entity.id
_entity.type
_entity.pdbx_description
1 polymer ?
#
loop_
_entity_poly.entity_id
_entity_poly.type
_entity_poly.pdbx_seq_one_letter_code
_entity_poly.pdbx_strand_id
1 'polypeptide(L)'
;IWKKHRQIASKIFTIRSLKDHMFKCFMATTDEFLLKIAELSGDDNDSDLKSVNVNDMFARLTLEAFTFIAFGVKLDCIAKAPQVLEFPKAFDGAFASLAYRILDPFYLVKKWLNIGKEKQLKQHIKIVNDFAYDIIQKRTQVLNCFVYVFLVIPLCTLNFFLT
;
A
#
# COMPACT_ATOMS: atom_id res chain seq x y z
N ILE A 1 -18.91 10.74 15.24
CA ILE A 1 -17.89 9.75 14.81
C ILE A 1 -16.93 10.34 13.77
N TRP A 2 -17.42 10.84 12.62
CA TRP A 2 -16.59 11.47 11.57
C TRP A 2 -15.62 12.56 12.07
N LYS A 3 -16.13 13.53 12.85
CA LYS A 3 -15.30 14.62 13.39
C LYS A 3 -14.12 14.10 14.23
N LYS A 4 -14.35 13.05 15.04
CA LYS A 4 -13.31 12.42 15.87
C LYS A 4 -12.24 11.76 14.99
N HIS A 5 -12.63 10.95 14.00
CA HIS A 5 -11.68 10.33 13.08
C HIS A 5 -10.87 11.37 12.29
N ARG A 6 -11.53 12.43 11.79
CA ARG A 6 -10.84 13.50 11.06
C ARG A 6 -9.83 14.25 11.93
N GLN A 7 -10.16 14.50 13.21
CA GLN A 7 -9.24 15.13 14.17
C GLN A 7 -8.01 14.26 14.48
N ILE A 8 -8.16 12.93 14.47
CA ILE A 8 -7.03 12.00 14.65
C ILE A 8 -6.19 11.98 13.38
N ALA A 9 -6.82 11.81 12.21
CA ALA A 9 -6.14 11.75 10.92
C ALA A 9 -5.38 13.05 10.59
N SER A 10 -5.93 14.22 10.91
CA SER A 10 -5.27 15.50 10.64
C SER A 10 -3.92 15.65 11.33
N LYS A 11 -3.72 14.96 12.47
CA LYS A 11 -2.43 14.96 13.19
C LYS A 11 -1.37 14.13 12.48
N ILE A 12 -1.76 13.19 11.63
CA ILE A 12 -0.85 12.39 10.80
C ILE A 12 -0.31 13.24 9.64
N PHE A 13 -1.12 14.18 9.13
CA PHE A 13 -0.80 15.06 8.01
C PHE A 13 -0.40 16.48 8.47
N THR A 14 0.61 16.57 9.32
CA THR A 14 1.23 17.86 9.67
C THR A 14 2.32 18.23 8.65
N ILE A 15 2.64 19.53 8.55
CA ILE A 15 3.77 20.01 7.70
C ILE A 15 5.08 19.31 8.08
N ARG A 16 5.30 19.06 9.38
CA ARG A 16 6.46 18.32 9.86
C ARG A 16 6.46 16.88 9.34
N SER A 17 5.35 16.15 9.49
CA SER A 17 5.20 14.80 8.95
C SER A 17 5.43 14.73 7.44
N LEU A 18 4.90 15.71 6.69
CA LEU A 18 5.09 15.84 5.25
C LEU A 18 6.58 16.00 4.88
N LYS A 19 7.30 16.93 5.51
CA LYS A 19 8.71 17.21 5.20
C LYS A 19 9.67 16.13 5.70
N ASP A 20 9.47 15.63 6.92
CA ASP A 20 10.45 14.77 7.58
C ASP A 20 10.30 13.30 7.20
N HIS A 21 9.08 12.87 6.83
CA HIS A 21 8.76 11.47 6.53
C HIS A 21 8.26 11.31 5.09
N MET A 22 7.13 11.94 4.73
CA MET A 22 6.47 11.67 3.45
C MET A 22 7.36 12.02 2.26
N PHE A 23 8.04 13.18 2.31
CA PHE A 23 8.96 13.61 1.25
C PHE A 23 10.15 12.65 1.09
N LYS A 24 10.76 12.19 2.20
CA LYS A 24 11.87 11.23 2.14
C LYS A 24 11.45 9.89 1.54
N CYS A 25 10.30 9.37 1.96
CA CYS A 25 9.73 8.15 1.39
C CYS A 25 9.43 8.30 -0.11
N PHE A 26 8.87 9.45 -0.51
CA PHE A 26 8.56 9.73 -1.90
C PHE A 26 9.81 9.82 -2.77
N MET A 27 10.85 10.53 -2.31
CA MET A 27 12.14 10.61 -3.00
C MET A 27 12.77 9.23 -3.16
N ALA A 28 12.84 8.42 -2.10
CA ALA A 28 13.37 7.06 -2.19
C ALA A 28 12.61 6.18 -3.20
N THR A 29 11.29 6.33 -3.28
CA THR A 29 10.46 5.60 -4.27
C THR A 29 10.68 6.14 -5.69
N THR A 30 10.96 7.44 -5.82
CA THR A 30 11.24 8.10 -7.10
C THR A 30 12.60 7.67 -7.66
N ASP A 31 13.60 7.50 -6.80
CA ASP A 31 14.92 6.99 -7.20
C ASP A 31 14.79 5.57 -7.78
N GLU A 32 14.02 4.68 -7.14
CA GLU A 32 13.72 3.33 -7.65
C GLU A 32 12.99 3.37 -8.99
N PHE A 33 12.04 4.30 -9.14
CA PHE A 33 11.32 4.52 -10.39
C PHE A 33 12.22 4.96 -11.54
N LEU A 34 13.13 5.91 -11.29
CA LEU A 34 14.06 6.41 -12.31
C LEU A 34 15.04 5.31 -12.74
N LEU A 35 15.57 4.53 -11.79
CA LEU A 35 16.41 3.37 -12.08
C LEU A 35 15.67 2.34 -12.93
N LYS A 36 14.40 2.05 -12.60
CA LYS A 36 13.62 1.07 -13.36
C LYS A 36 13.30 1.55 -14.77
N ILE A 37 13.01 2.84 -14.96
CA ILE A 37 12.80 3.39 -16.30
C ILE A 37 14.09 3.31 -17.13
N ALA A 38 15.23 3.66 -16.55
CA ALA A 38 16.52 3.55 -17.22
C ALA A 38 16.80 2.10 -17.65
N GLU A 39 16.56 1.13 -16.77
CA GLU A 39 16.67 -0.32 -17.07
C GLU A 39 15.76 -0.73 -18.23
N LEU A 40 14.48 -0.34 -18.20
CA LEU A 40 13.52 -0.67 -19.25
C LEU A 40 13.81 0.03 -20.58
N SER A 41 14.52 1.15 -20.55
CA SER A 41 14.93 1.90 -21.75
C SER A 41 16.27 1.47 -22.35
N GLY A 42 17.10 0.75 -21.59
CA GLY A 42 18.48 0.40 -21.97
C GLY A 42 18.65 -0.89 -22.77
N ASP A 43 17.55 -1.52 -23.21
CA ASP A 43 17.58 -2.81 -23.91
C ASP A 43 17.54 -2.58 -25.44
N ASP A 44 18.66 -2.11 -25.99
CA ASP A 44 18.83 -1.67 -27.39
C ASP A 44 19.05 -2.83 -28.40
N ASN A 45 18.84 -4.10 -27.99
CA ASN A 45 19.29 -5.27 -28.75
C ASN A 45 18.21 -6.18 -29.33
N ASP A 46 16.91 -5.82 -29.27
CA ASP A 46 15.91 -6.59 -29.99
C ASP A 46 14.86 -5.70 -30.64
N SER A 47 14.52 -6.05 -31.88
CA SER A 47 13.77 -5.26 -32.87
C SER A 47 12.31 -4.90 -32.52
N ASP A 48 11.91 -5.03 -31.26
CA ASP A 48 10.64 -4.54 -30.73
C ASP A 48 10.95 -3.48 -29.66
N LEU A 49 10.91 -2.21 -30.08
CA LEU A 49 11.01 -1.05 -29.20
C LEU A 49 9.95 -1.18 -28.09
N LYS A 50 10.33 -1.73 -26.92
CA LYS A 50 9.42 -1.99 -25.82
C LYS A 50 8.95 -0.65 -25.27
N SER A 51 7.82 -0.17 -25.80
CA SER A 51 7.26 1.12 -25.41
C SER A 51 6.91 1.08 -23.92
N VAL A 52 7.68 1.78 -23.09
CA VAL A 52 7.38 1.92 -21.66
C VAL A 52 6.11 2.74 -21.53
N ASN A 53 5.04 2.15 -20.97
CA ASN A 53 3.83 2.89 -20.71
C ASN A 53 4.03 3.78 -19.48
N VAL A 54 4.28 5.07 -19.73
CA VAL A 54 4.53 6.08 -18.69
C VAL A 54 3.35 6.19 -17.71
N ASN A 55 2.12 6.00 -18.19
CA ASN A 55 0.93 6.03 -17.32
C ASN A 55 0.92 4.87 -16.32
N ASP A 56 1.15 3.63 -16.79
CA ASP A 56 1.28 2.45 -15.92
C ASP A 56 2.40 2.64 -14.89
N MET A 57 3.54 3.20 -15.33
CA MET A 57 4.66 3.47 -14.44
C MET A 57 4.34 4.52 -13.37
N PHE A 58 3.62 5.59 -13.71
CA PHE A 58 3.16 6.56 -12.71
C PHE A 58 2.11 5.97 -11.75
N ALA A 59 1.21 5.10 -12.24
CA ALA A 59 0.26 4.40 -11.40
C ALA A 59 0.98 3.51 -10.36
N ARG A 60 2.02 2.79 -10.78
CA ARG A 60 2.90 2.01 -9.88
C ARG A 60 3.60 2.89 -8.86
N LEU A 61 4.21 4.01 -9.31
CA LEU A 61 4.89 4.96 -8.44
C LEU A 61 3.97 5.51 -7.35
N THR A 62 2.79 5.97 -7.74
CA THR A 62 1.82 6.56 -6.80
C THR A 62 1.33 5.55 -5.77
N LEU A 63 1.01 4.32 -6.19
CA LEU A 63 0.55 3.27 -5.29
C LEU A 63 1.65 2.84 -4.32
N GLU A 64 2.87 2.64 -4.81
CA GLU A 64 4.02 2.25 -4.00
C GLU A 64 4.40 3.35 -3.01
N ALA A 65 4.50 4.60 -3.46
CA ALA A 65 4.78 5.73 -2.58
C ALA A 65 3.68 5.90 -1.52
N PHE A 66 2.40 5.77 -1.89
CA PHE A 66 1.29 5.86 -0.94
C PHE A 66 1.38 4.76 0.13
N THR A 67 1.55 3.50 -0.27
CA THR A 67 1.63 2.38 0.67
C THR A 67 2.88 2.45 1.55
N PHE A 68 3.99 2.93 1.01
CA PHE A 68 5.20 3.16 1.78
C PHE A 68 5.04 4.31 2.78
N ILE A 69 4.46 5.43 2.37
CA ILE A 69 4.22 6.59 3.25
C ILE A 69 3.20 6.25 4.35
N ALA A 70 2.07 5.65 3.99
CA ALA A 70 0.94 5.41 4.90
C ALA A 70 1.17 4.19 5.81
N PHE A 71 1.67 3.09 5.25
CA PHE A 71 1.78 1.82 5.94
C PHE A 71 3.22 1.39 6.22
N GLY A 72 4.22 2.07 5.65
CA GLY A 72 5.63 1.67 5.79
C GLY A 72 5.94 0.38 5.04
N VAL A 73 5.12 0.00 4.05
CA VAL A 73 5.25 -1.25 3.29
C VAL A 73 5.60 -0.92 1.85
N LYS A 74 6.68 -1.51 1.34
CA LYS A 74 6.97 -1.52 -0.09
C LYS A 74 6.26 -2.70 -0.75
N LEU A 75 5.60 -2.43 -1.87
CA LEU A 75 4.85 -3.44 -2.63
C LEU A 75 5.69 -4.05 -3.76
N ASP A 76 6.82 -3.42 -4.10
CA ASP A 76 7.68 -3.75 -5.24
C ASP A 76 6.92 -3.65 -6.58
N CYS A 77 5.95 -2.74 -6.67
CA CYS A 77 5.17 -2.51 -7.88
C CYS A 77 6.05 -1.99 -9.03
N ILE A 78 7.02 -1.14 -8.69
CA ILE A 78 8.00 -0.57 -9.61
C ILE A 78 9.03 -1.64 -9.99
N ALA A 79 9.67 -2.27 -9.00
CA ALA A 79 10.74 -3.24 -9.24
C ALA A 79 10.28 -4.42 -10.11
N LYS A 80 9.03 -4.89 -9.92
CA LYS A 80 8.46 -6.01 -10.67
C LYS A 80 7.83 -5.62 -12.00
N ALA A 81 7.88 -4.36 -12.42
CA ALA A 81 7.38 -3.96 -13.74
C ALA A 81 8.10 -4.77 -14.85
N PRO A 82 7.35 -5.32 -15.84
CA PRO A 82 5.93 -5.06 -16.16
C PRO A 82 4.90 -6.00 -15.51
N GLN A 83 5.30 -6.91 -14.60
CA GLN A 83 4.38 -7.86 -13.96
C GLN A 83 3.25 -7.13 -13.20
N VAL A 84 2.02 -7.64 -13.34
CA VAL A 84 0.87 -7.14 -12.59
C VAL A 84 0.74 -7.92 -11.28
N LEU A 85 0.81 -7.22 -10.15
CA LEU A 85 0.62 -7.79 -8.82
C LEU A 85 -0.87 -7.85 -8.45
N GLU A 86 -1.23 -8.80 -7.59
CA GLU A 86 -2.63 -9.03 -7.22
C GLU A 86 -3.25 -7.85 -6.47
N PHE A 87 -2.53 -7.25 -5.53
CA PHE A 87 -3.04 -6.13 -4.73
C PHE A 87 -3.32 -4.87 -5.59
N PRO A 88 -2.37 -4.34 -6.39
CA PRO A 88 -2.64 -3.22 -7.30
C PRO A 88 -3.83 -3.49 -8.23
N LYS A 89 -3.88 -4.67 -8.84
CA LYS A 89 -4.98 -5.08 -9.72
C LYS A 89 -6.33 -5.09 -9.00
N ALA A 90 -6.36 -5.60 -7.77
CA ALA A 90 -7.58 -5.62 -6.97
C ALA A 90 -8.00 -4.21 -6.55
N PHE A 91 -7.04 -3.37 -6.18
CA PHE A 91 -7.27 -1.99 -5.79
C PHE A 91 -7.87 -1.16 -6.93
N ASP A 92 -7.28 -1.22 -8.13
CA ASP A 92 -7.80 -0.53 -9.32
C ASP A 92 -9.15 -1.10 -9.76
N GLY A 93 -9.33 -2.43 -9.69
CA GLY A 93 -10.60 -3.09 -9.97
C GLY A 93 -11.72 -2.67 -9.01
N ALA A 94 -11.40 -2.46 -7.73
CA ALA A 94 -12.33 -1.93 -6.74
C ALA A 94 -12.72 -0.49 -7.10
N PHE A 95 -11.75 0.37 -7.42
CA PHE A 95 -12.04 1.75 -7.81
C PHE A 95 -12.87 1.86 -9.08
N ALA A 96 -12.56 1.08 -10.12
CA ALA A 96 -13.34 1.04 -11.35
C ALA A 96 -14.80 0.61 -11.07
N SER A 97 -14.99 -0.37 -10.18
CA SER A 97 -16.32 -0.82 -9.78
C SER A 97 -17.07 0.24 -8.95
N LEU A 98 -16.36 0.98 -8.09
CA LEU A 98 -16.93 2.10 -7.33
C LEU A 98 -17.30 3.28 -8.24
N ALA A 99 -16.48 3.60 -9.24
CA ALA A 99 -16.79 4.62 -10.23
C ALA A 99 -18.09 4.29 -10.99
N TYR A 100 -18.31 3.00 -11.30
CA TYR A 100 -19.56 2.54 -11.90
C TYR A 100 -20.79 2.80 -11.04
N ARG A 101 -20.68 2.75 -9.70
CA ARG A 101 -21.81 3.07 -8.79
C ARG A 101 -22.27 4.52 -8.89
N ILE A 102 -21.36 5.44 -9.24
CA ILE A 102 -21.71 6.85 -9.42
C ILE A 102 -22.62 7.01 -10.65
N LEU A 103 -22.40 6.22 -11.69
CA LEU A 103 -23.17 6.25 -12.93
C LEU A 103 -24.44 5.40 -12.87
N ASP A 104 -24.47 4.37 -12.02
CA ASP A 104 -25.58 3.42 -11.93
C ASP A 104 -26.48 3.68 -10.72
N PRO A 105 -27.64 4.35 -10.88
CA PRO A 105 -28.56 4.61 -9.77
C PRO A 105 -29.21 3.31 -9.22
N PHE A 106 -29.18 2.20 -9.97
CA PHE A 106 -29.75 0.91 -9.56
C PHE A 106 -28.73 -0.01 -8.87
N TYR A 107 -27.54 0.49 -8.51
CA TYR A 107 -26.48 -0.31 -7.89
C TYR A 107 -26.93 -0.99 -6.59
N LEU A 108 -27.87 -0.42 -5.83
CA LEU A 108 -28.39 -1.00 -4.59
C LEU A 108 -29.06 -2.37 -4.83
N VAL A 109 -29.86 -2.48 -5.90
CA VAL A 109 -30.53 -3.72 -6.27
C VAL A 109 -29.51 -4.74 -6.75
N LYS A 110 -28.55 -4.32 -7.59
CA LYS A 110 -27.47 -5.20 -8.09
C LYS A 110 -26.53 -5.66 -6.97
N LYS A 111 -26.31 -4.83 -5.95
CA LYS A 111 -25.53 -5.14 -4.76
C LYS A 111 -26.24 -6.19 -3.90
N TRP A 112 -27.55 -6.06 -3.75
CA TRP A 112 -28.37 -7.03 -3.03
C TRP A 112 -28.40 -8.38 -3.73
N LEU A 113 -28.60 -8.39 -5.06
CA LEU A 113 -28.56 -9.60 -5.88
C LEU A 113 -27.15 -10.20 -6.04
N ASN A 114 -26.10 -9.43 -5.74
CA ASN A 114 -24.69 -9.84 -5.86
C ASN A 114 -24.27 -10.28 -7.27
N ILE A 115 -24.71 -9.53 -8.30
CA ILE A 115 -24.49 -9.87 -9.71
C ILE A 115 -23.55 -8.85 -10.38
N GLY A 116 -22.77 -9.33 -11.35
CA GLY A 116 -21.95 -8.48 -12.21
C GLY A 116 -20.81 -7.77 -11.47
N LYS A 117 -20.71 -6.45 -11.65
CA LYS A 117 -19.65 -5.61 -11.08
C LYS A 117 -19.65 -5.58 -9.55
N GLU A 118 -20.81 -5.74 -8.92
CA GLU A 118 -20.91 -5.78 -7.45
C GLU A 118 -20.29 -7.06 -6.86
N LYS A 119 -20.37 -8.19 -7.58
CA LYS A 119 -19.66 -9.43 -7.20
C LYS A 119 -18.15 -9.27 -7.31
N GLN A 120 -17.68 -8.68 -8.41
CA GLN A 120 -16.25 -8.39 -8.62
C GLN A 120 -15.72 -7.44 -7.54
N LEU A 121 -16.48 -6.39 -7.21
CA LEU A 121 -16.13 -5.46 -6.14
C LEU A 121 -16.00 -6.15 -4.79
N LYS A 122 -16.88 -7.11 -4.44
CA LYS A 122 -16.71 -7.89 -3.20
C LYS A 122 -15.41 -8.70 -3.19
N GLN A 123 -15.02 -9.30 -4.31
CA GLN A 123 -13.76 -10.05 -4.42
C GLN A 123 -12.56 -9.11 -4.27
N HIS A 124 -12.58 -7.95 -4.92
CA HIS A 124 -11.53 -6.95 -4.80
C HIS A 124 -11.41 -6.40 -3.38
N ILE A 125 -12.53 -6.08 -2.74
CA ILE A 125 -12.56 -5.63 -1.33
C ILE A 125 -11.98 -6.70 -0.40
N LYS A 126 -12.21 -8.00 -0.68
CA LYS A 126 -11.61 -9.07 0.11
C LYS A 126 -10.08 -9.01 0.07
N ILE A 127 -9.48 -8.91 -1.13
CA ILE A 127 -8.02 -8.82 -1.28
C ILE A 127 -7.46 -7.58 -0.56
N VAL A 128 -8.13 -6.43 -0.69
CA VAL A 128 -7.73 -5.19 -0.01
C VAL A 128 -7.83 -5.32 1.52
N ASN A 129 -8.88 -5.96 2.03
CA ASN A 129 -9.04 -6.21 3.46
C ASN A 129 -7.99 -7.18 3.98
N ASP A 130 -7.74 -8.28 3.28
CA ASP A 130 -6.72 -9.27 3.66
C ASP A 130 -5.35 -8.58 3.77
N PHE A 131 -4.99 -7.75 2.79
CA PHE A 131 -3.78 -6.92 2.86
C PHE A 131 -3.75 -5.96 4.07
N ALA A 132 -4.87 -5.31 4.38
CA ALA A 132 -4.96 -4.41 5.53
C ALA A 132 -4.82 -5.17 6.86
N TYR A 133 -5.46 -6.33 6.99
CA TYR A 133 -5.36 -7.18 8.18
C TYR A 133 -3.94 -7.72 8.37
N ASP A 134 -3.25 -8.09 7.29
CA ASP A 134 -1.84 -8.50 7.35
C ASP A 134 -0.95 -7.39 7.91
N ILE A 135 -1.15 -6.14 7.47
CA ILE A 135 -0.40 -4.99 8.00
C ILE A 135 -0.70 -4.79 9.49
N ILE A 136 -1.97 -4.84 9.88
CA ILE A 136 -2.37 -4.67 11.28
C ILE A 136 -1.74 -5.77 12.13
N GLN A 137 -1.82 -7.02 11.70
CA GLN A 137 -1.25 -8.16 12.41
C GLN A 137 0.27 -8.02 12.58
N LYS A 138 1.00 -7.66 11.51
CA LYS A 138 2.45 -7.42 11.57
C LYS A 138 2.80 -6.34 12.59
N ARG A 139 2.05 -5.23 12.60
CA ARG A 139 2.26 -4.14 13.58
C ARG A 139 1.94 -4.57 15.00
N THR A 140 0.84 -5.29 15.22
CA THR A 140 0.48 -5.81 16.55
C THR A 140 1.51 -6.81 17.08
N GLN A 141 2.05 -7.69 16.22
CA GLN A 141 3.12 -8.61 16.59
C GLN A 141 4.40 -7.89 17.01
N VAL A 142 4.81 -6.86 16.27
CA VAL A 142 5.98 -6.05 16.63
C VAL A 142 5.76 -5.35 17.98
N LEU A 143 4.58 -4.78 18.22
CA LEU A 143 4.27 -4.15 19.51
C LEU A 143 4.26 -5.16 20.65
N ASN A 144 3.69 -6.35 20.44
CA ASN A 144 3.70 -7.41 21.44
C ASN A 144 5.12 -7.93 21.68
N CYS A 145 5.96 -8.04 20.65
CA CYS A 145 7.37 -8.39 20.78
C CYS A 145 8.13 -7.31 21.56
N PHE A 146 7.90 -6.03 21.27
CA PHE A 146 8.54 -4.91 21.98
C PHE A 146 8.12 -4.85 23.45
N VAL A 147 6.84 -5.10 23.74
CA VAL A 147 6.34 -5.23 25.12
C VAL A 147 6.94 -6.46 25.81
N TYR A 148 7.03 -7.62 25.15
CA TYR A 148 7.69 -8.81 25.71
C TYR A 148 9.19 -8.59 25.97
N VAL A 149 9.91 -7.94 25.05
CA VAL A 149 11.32 -7.56 25.20
C VAL A 149 11.49 -6.60 26.37
N PHE A 150 10.64 -5.58 26.54
CA PHE A 150 10.73 -4.64 27.68
C PHE A 150 10.24 -5.20 29.01
N LEU A 151 9.32 -6.18 29.01
CA LEU A 151 8.67 -6.69 30.22
C LEU A 151 9.28 -8.01 30.71
N VAL A 152 9.95 -8.78 29.85
CA VAL A 152 10.59 -10.07 30.20
C VAL A 152 12.11 -9.98 30.32
N ILE A 153 12.79 -9.08 29.57
CA ILE A 153 14.25 -8.91 29.70
C ILE A 153 14.72 -8.28 31.04
N PRO A 154 13.95 -7.46 31.80
CA PRO A 154 14.44 -6.98 33.09
C PRO A 154 14.57 -8.06 34.16
N LEU A 155 14.00 -9.26 33.96
CA LEU A 155 14.09 -10.36 34.93
C LEU A 155 15.30 -11.28 34.69
N CYS A 156 15.87 -11.31 33.48
CA CYS A 156 17.09 -12.11 33.22
C CYS A 156 18.39 -11.35 33.45
N THR A 157 18.40 -10.01 33.38
CA THR A 157 19.61 -9.22 33.61
C THR A 157 19.89 -8.91 35.08
N LEU A 158 18.91 -9.07 35.98
CA LEU A 158 19.12 -8.82 37.42
C LEU A 158 19.80 -9.96 38.20
N ASN A 159 19.86 -11.18 37.66
CA ASN A 159 20.53 -12.31 38.33
C ASN A 159 22.00 -12.50 37.92
N PHE A 160 22.51 -11.69 36.99
CA PHE A 160 23.92 -11.75 36.58
C PHE A 160 24.80 -10.72 37.31
N PHE A 161 24.22 -9.87 38.17
CA PHE A 161 24.95 -8.84 38.92
C PHE A 161 25.02 -9.10 40.44
N LEU A 162 24.49 -10.24 40.89
CA LEU A 162 24.52 -10.69 42.29
C LEU A 162 25.13 -12.11 42.38
N THR A 163 26.39 -12.24 41.97
CA THR A 163 27.33 -13.28 42.45
C THR A 163 28.73 -12.71 42.29
#